data_AF-A0A4R6V674-F1
#
_entry.id   AF-A0A4R6V674-F1
#
_cell.length_a   1.000
_cell.length_b   1.000
_cell.length_c   1.000
_cell.angle_alpha   90.00
_cell.angle_beta   90.00
_cell.angle_gamma   90.00
#
_symmetry.space_group_name_H-M   'P 1'
#
loop_
_entity.id
_entity.type
_entity.pdbx_description
1 polymer ?
#
loop_
_entity_poly.entity_id
_entity_poly.type
_entity_poly.pdbx_seq_one_letter_code
_entity_poly.pdbx_strand_id
1 'polypeptide(L)'
;MTGGWMRLARADHYPLRTRFDDDPLRGLLGALTDLDPDQRVGVRVCARPVTGPRLARARTAAARLRGAAPAAWGPLLLDAATPRTRGPAGPLRPDTGDTIRAILAKAASPRLACAVSYRLATSRPDGPAAERLRGRAHGVASAFAAFTSGTNHLRRRRMWRPRPWSGHRWLARGTLLRIPELAALAHLPTDTTVPGLERAGARRVAPTPAVPAGGANTRLLGDADAGAPRPVSLGVAESRQHTHVIGKTGSGKSTLLANLILQDAEDGRSALVIDPRGDLVTDVLARLPEAAADRVVLFDPDDNAPPPRLNLLQGPDPEFTSDSATGIFRRIYAHWWGPAPTTSCARPPSPSPARRIPR
;
A
#
# COMPACT_ATOMS: atom_id res chain seq x y z
N MET A 1 2.70 -12.30 -28.60
CA MET A 1 1.65 -12.53 -27.59
C MET A 1 1.42 -14.01 -27.38
N THR A 2 1.20 -14.43 -26.14
CA THR A 2 0.81 -15.80 -25.75
C THR A 2 -0.29 -15.72 -24.69
N GLY A 3 -1.00 -16.82 -24.45
CA GLY A 3 -2.07 -16.84 -23.45
C GLY A 3 -2.72 -18.19 -23.28
N GLY A 4 -3.62 -18.26 -22.30
CA GLY A 4 -4.33 -19.47 -21.96
C GLY A 4 -5.66 -19.19 -21.28
N TRP A 5 -6.50 -20.23 -21.28
CA TRP A 5 -7.71 -20.31 -20.49
C TRP A 5 -7.45 -21.22 -19.29
N MET A 6 -7.94 -20.85 -18.11
CA MET A 6 -7.96 -21.73 -16.95
C MET A 6 -9.34 -22.38 -16.88
N ARG A 7 -9.39 -23.72 -16.99
CA ARG A 7 -10.63 -24.50 -16.95
C ARG A 7 -10.56 -25.53 -15.83
N LEU A 8 -11.71 -25.83 -15.23
CA LEU A 8 -11.80 -26.96 -14.31
C LEU A 8 -11.37 -28.25 -15.01
N ALA A 9 -10.52 -29.03 -14.33
CA ALA A 9 -10.08 -30.33 -14.82
C ALA A 9 -11.17 -31.40 -14.70
N ARG A 10 -12.01 -31.30 -13.66
CA ARG A 10 -13.18 -32.15 -13.46
C ARG A 10 -14.48 -31.38 -13.67
N ALA A 11 -15.61 -32.10 -13.61
CA ALA A 11 -16.93 -31.54 -13.82
C ALA A 11 -17.27 -30.39 -12.84
N ASP A 12 -18.16 -29.50 -13.28
CA ASP A 12 -18.57 -28.27 -12.59
C ASP A 12 -19.09 -28.48 -11.14
N HIS A 13 -19.51 -29.69 -10.77
CA HIS A 13 -20.02 -29.98 -9.43
C HIS A 13 -18.90 -30.21 -8.39
N TYR A 14 -17.67 -30.47 -8.82
CA TYR A 14 -16.53 -30.56 -7.91
C TYR A 14 -16.01 -29.15 -7.54
N PRO A 15 -15.85 -28.85 -6.24
CA PRO A 15 -15.43 -27.52 -5.79
C PRO A 15 -13.92 -27.27 -5.93
N LEU A 16 -13.54 -25.99 -6.06
CA LEU A 16 -12.19 -25.49 -5.86
C LEU A 16 -11.94 -25.18 -4.37
N ARG A 17 -10.67 -24.99 -4.01
CA ARG A 17 -10.29 -24.55 -2.67
C ARG A 17 -10.83 -23.13 -2.43
N THR A 18 -11.37 -22.89 -1.24
CA THR A 18 -11.96 -21.58 -0.86
C THR A 18 -11.46 -21.06 0.48
N ARG A 19 -10.67 -21.84 1.21
CA ARG A 19 -10.05 -21.43 2.48
C ARG A 19 -8.54 -21.51 2.32
N PHE A 20 -7.87 -20.44 2.69
CA PHE A 20 -6.43 -20.24 2.54
C PHE A 20 -5.91 -19.58 3.80
N ASP A 21 -4.70 -19.95 4.23
CA ASP A 21 -4.04 -19.35 5.38
C ASP A 21 -3.41 -18.00 5.01
N ASP A 22 -2.80 -17.94 3.81
CA ASP A 22 -2.28 -16.73 3.16
C ASP A 22 -3.09 -16.37 1.91
N ASP A 23 -2.92 -15.16 1.36
CA ASP A 23 -3.58 -14.76 0.11
C ASP A 23 -3.19 -15.68 -1.08
N PRO A 24 -4.13 -16.41 -1.68
CA PRO A 24 -3.84 -17.30 -2.80
C PRO A 24 -3.39 -16.57 -4.07
N LEU A 25 -3.59 -15.25 -4.19
CA LEU A 25 -3.09 -14.44 -5.31
C LEU A 25 -1.59 -14.13 -5.18
N ARG A 26 -0.95 -14.38 -4.03
CA ARG A 26 0.48 -14.13 -3.82
C ARG A 26 1.37 -14.77 -4.88
N GLY A 27 1.11 -16.04 -5.22
CA GLY A 27 1.85 -16.74 -6.27
C GLY A 27 1.62 -16.16 -7.67
N LEU A 28 0.42 -15.63 -7.93
CA LEU A 28 0.12 -14.96 -9.18
C LEU A 28 0.85 -13.62 -9.27
N LEU A 29 0.84 -12.82 -8.21
CA LEU A 29 1.51 -11.52 -8.16
C LEU A 29 3.04 -11.67 -8.23
N GLY A 30 3.60 -12.68 -7.55
CA GLY A 30 5.02 -13.02 -7.65
C GLY A 30 5.44 -13.41 -9.07
N ALA A 31 4.59 -14.13 -9.81
CA ALA A 31 4.86 -14.44 -11.21
C ALA A 31 4.85 -13.19 -12.13
N LEU A 32 4.37 -12.04 -11.64
CA LEU A 32 4.32 -10.76 -12.36
C LEU A 32 5.40 -9.76 -11.93
N THR A 33 6.19 -10.05 -10.90
CA THR A 33 7.18 -9.11 -10.36
C THR A 33 8.35 -8.86 -11.34
N ASP A 34 8.81 -9.89 -12.04
CA ASP A 34 9.96 -9.82 -12.95
C ASP A 34 9.55 -9.60 -14.42
N LEU A 35 8.61 -8.70 -14.68
CA LEU A 35 8.24 -8.36 -16.05
C LEU A 35 9.22 -7.33 -16.63
N ASP A 36 9.75 -7.61 -17.81
CA ASP A 36 10.56 -6.64 -18.55
C ASP A 36 9.69 -5.41 -18.93
N PRO A 37 10.27 -4.20 -19.05
CA PRO A 37 9.50 -2.98 -19.35
C PRO A 37 8.67 -3.04 -20.65
N ASP A 38 9.08 -3.87 -21.60
CA ASP A 38 8.40 -4.09 -22.88
C ASP A 38 7.27 -5.15 -22.78
N GLN A 39 7.10 -5.79 -21.63
CA GLN A 39 6.13 -6.85 -21.39
C GLN A 39 4.89 -6.35 -20.65
N ARG A 40 3.74 -6.92 -21.00
CA ARG A 40 2.46 -6.66 -20.34
C ARG A 40 1.75 -7.98 -20.10
N VAL A 41 1.15 -8.12 -18.92
CA VAL A 41 0.33 -9.27 -18.57
C VAL A 41 -1.07 -8.81 -18.19
N GLY A 42 -2.08 -9.55 -18.63
CA GLY A 42 -3.47 -9.34 -18.26
C GLY A 42 -4.11 -10.65 -17.85
N VAL A 43 -4.58 -10.71 -16.60
CA VAL A 43 -5.47 -11.76 -16.11
C VAL A 43 -6.90 -11.21 -16.16
N ARG A 44 -7.81 -12.00 -16.71
CA ARG A 44 -9.22 -11.63 -16.86
C ARG A 44 -10.09 -12.69 -16.24
N VAL A 45 -10.97 -12.25 -15.38
CA VAL A 45 -12.07 -13.03 -14.83
C VAL A 45 -13.37 -12.42 -15.30
N CYS A 46 -14.16 -13.20 -16.05
CA CYS A 46 -15.52 -12.84 -16.44
C CYS A 46 -16.49 -13.72 -15.67
N ALA A 47 -17.60 -13.16 -15.19
CA ALA A 47 -18.64 -13.90 -14.49
C ALA A 47 -20.03 -13.44 -14.95
N ARG A 48 -21.00 -14.35 -14.99
CA ARG A 48 -22.43 -14.03 -15.18
C ARG A 48 -23.32 -14.90 -14.29
N PRO A 49 -24.47 -14.40 -13.82
CA PRO A 49 -25.47 -15.24 -13.18
C PRO A 49 -25.94 -16.35 -14.12
N VAL A 50 -26.18 -17.56 -13.57
CA VAL A 50 -26.70 -18.70 -14.33
C VAL A 50 -28.00 -19.16 -13.70
N THR A 51 -29.04 -19.23 -14.53
CA THR A 51 -30.34 -19.80 -14.18
C THR A 51 -30.62 -21.04 -15.04
N GLY A 52 -31.63 -21.82 -14.64
CA GLY A 52 -32.22 -22.87 -15.47
C GLY A 52 -31.47 -24.21 -15.53
N PRO A 53 -31.51 -24.92 -16.69
CA PRO A 53 -31.29 -26.37 -16.76
C PRO A 53 -29.87 -26.81 -16.41
N ARG A 54 -28.88 -25.93 -16.59
CA ARG A 54 -27.49 -26.25 -16.24
C ARG A 54 -27.29 -26.38 -14.73
N LEU A 55 -27.98 -25.54 -13.96
CA LEU A 55 -27.98 -25.60 -12.49
C LEU A 55 -28.67 -26.88 -12.01
N ALA A 56 -29.79 -27.24 -12.66
CA ALA A 56 -30.56 -28.46 -12.39
C ALA A 56 -29.73 -29.72 -12.70
N ARG A 57 -29.04 -29.79 -13.83
CA ARG A 57 -28.14 -30.91 -14.17
C ARG A 57 -27.03 -31.09 -13.14
N ALA A 58 -26.44 -30.00 -12.68
CA ALA A 58 -25.39 -30.06 -11.67
C ALA A 58 -25.93 -30.44 -10.27
N ARG A 59 -27.17 -30.05 -9.92
CA ARG A 59 -27.86 -30.56 -8.72
C ARG A 59 -28.17 -32.05 -8.84
N THR A 60 -28.63 -32.48 -10.01
CA THR A 60 -28.95 -33.88 -10.31
C THR A 60 -27.70 -34.76 -10.22
N ALA A 61 -26.57 -34.29 -10.75
CA ALA A 61 -25.29 -34.98 -10.61
C ALA A 61 -24.87 -35.12 -9.14
N ALA A 62 -25.04 -34.06 -8.34
CA ALA A 62 -24.77 -34.10 -6.90
C ALA A 62 -25.74 -35.02 -6.13
N ALA A 63 -27.01 -35.10 -6.53
CA ALA A 63 -28.01 -36.00 -5.94
C ALA A 63 -27.68 -37.48 -6.23
N ARG A 64 -27.28 -37.80 -7.49
CA ARG A 64 -26.84 -39.15 -7.87
C ARG A 64 -25.65 -39.64 -7.02
N LEU A 65 -24.75 -38.74 -6.63
CA LEU A 65 -23.62 -39.05 -5.74
C LEU A 65 -24.04 -39.37 -4.29
N ARG A 66 -25.24 -38.96 -3.86
CA ARG A 66 -25.84 -39.41 -2.58
C ARG A 66 -26.52 -40.78 -2.69
N GLY A 67 -26.52 -41.42 -3.86
CA GLY A 67 -27.42 -42.54 -4.14
C GLY A 67 -28.89 -42.13 -4.29
N ALA A 68 -29.19 -40.83 -4.32
CA ALA A 68 -30.54 -40.33 -4.58
C ALA A 68 -30.76 -40.30 -6.10
N ALA A 69 -31.60 -41.21 -6.60
CA ALA A 69 -32.06 -41.16 -7.98
C ALA A 69 -32.75 -39.80 -8.23
N PRO A 70 -32.58 -39.15 -9.39
CA PRO A 70 -33.38 -37.98 -9.73
C PRO A 70 -34.84 -38.41 -9.78
N ALA A 71 -35.74 -37.63 -9.19
CA ALA A 71 -37.17 -37.73 -9.49
C ALA A 71 -37.37 -37.33 -10.96
N ALA A 72 -37.21 -38.29 -11.87
CA ALA A 72 -37.63 -38.16 -13.25
C ALA A 72 -39.16 -38.17 -13.29
N TRP A 73 -39.75 -37.32 -14.11
CA TRP A 73 -41.19 -37.30 -14.40
C TRP A 73 -41.55 -38.54 -15.25
N GLY A 74 -41.60 -39.70 -14.58
CA GLY A 74 -41.90 -40.99 -15.17
C GLY A 74 -41.34 -42.11 -14.29
N PRO A 75 -42.04 -42.45 -13.19
CA PRO A 75 -42.32 -43.84 -12.91
C PRO A 75 -43.70 -43.97 -12.25
N LEU A 76 -44.76 -44.06 -13.05
CA LEU A 76 -46.08 -44.47 -12.55
C LEU A 76 -46.59 -45.76 -13.20
N LEU A 77 -45.78 -46.39 -14.07
CA LEU A 77 -46.19 -47.60 -14.80
C LEU A 77 -45.19 -48.77 -14.74
N LEU A 78 -44.08 -48.66 -14.01
CA LEU A 78 -43.06 -49.74 -13.96
C LEU A 78 -42.54 -50.11 -12.57
N ASP A 79 -43.17 -49.61 -11.50
CA ASP A 79 -42.85 -50.00 -10.12
C ASP A 79 -43.69 -51.19 -9.61
N ALA A 80 -44.50 -51.83 -10.47
CA ALA A 80 -45.32 -52.98 -10.11
C ALA A 80 -44.66 -54.35 -10.35
N ALA A 81 -43.49 -54.43 -11.01
CA ALA A 81 -43.00 -55.72 -11.55
C ALA A 81 -41.60 -56.18 -11.11
N THR A 82 -40.84 -55.45 -10.28
CA THR A 82 -39.61 -56.02 -9.67
C THR A 82 -39.31 -55.40 -8.31
N PRO A 83 -39.37 -56.14 -7.20
CA PRO A 83 -38.80 -55.69 -5.93
C PRO A 83 -37.29 -55.88 -5.99
N ARG A 84 -36.55 -54.93 -6.58
CA ARG A 84 -35.09 -54.89 -6.38
C ARG A 84 -34.82 -54.30 -5.00
N THR A 85 -34.52 -55.19 -4.06
CA THR A 85 -33.93 -54.89 -2.77
C THR A 85 -32.71 -53.96 -2.96
N ARG A 86 -32.83 -52.71 -2.50
CA ARG A 86 -31.67 -51.82 -2.32
C ARG A 86 -30.88 -52.36 -1.13
N GLY A 87 -29.76 -53.02 -1.39
CA GLY A 87 -28.81 -53.40 -0.35
C GLY A 87 -28.30 -52.16 0.41
N PRO A 88 -27.93 -52.29 1.69
CA PRO A 88 -27.42 -51.18 2.48
C PRO A 88 -26.15 -50.62 1.83
N ALA A 89 -26.08 -49.29 1.69
CA ALA A 89 -24.85 -48.64 1.27
C ALA A 89 -23.76 -49.00 2.30
N GLY A 90 -22.72 -49.72 1.85
CA GLY A 90 -21.56 -50.03 2.70
C GLY A 90 -20.93 -48.77 3.29
N PRO A 91 -20.17 -48.89 4.39
CA PRO A 91 -19.61 -47.73 5.09
C PRO A 91 -18.80 -46.88 4.11
N LEU A 92 -19.25 -45.63 3.90
CA LEU A 92 -18.56 -44.64 3.09
C LEU A 92 -17.14 -44.47 3.64
N ARG A 93 -16.13 -44.65 2.79
CA ARG A 93 -14.75 -44.31 3.15
C ARG A 93 -14.71 -42.84 3.62
N PRO A 94 -13.99 -42.51 4.71
CA PRO A 94 -14.00 -41.17 5.30
C PRO A 94 -13.75 -40.05 4.26
N ASP A 95 -12.80 -40.27 3.35
CA ASP A 95 -12.42 -39.33 2.26
C ASP A 95 -13.53 -39.10 1.21
N THR A 96 -14.42 -40.08 1.04
CA THR A 96 -15.57 -39.97 0.13
C THR A 96 -16.69 -39.13 0.75
N GLY A 97 -16.87 -39.20 2.07
CA GLY A 97 -17.88 -38.42 2.78
C GLY A 97 -17.66 -36.92 2.67
N ASP A 98 -16.42 -36.46 2.88
CA ASP A 98 -16.05 -35.04 2.82
C ASP A 98 -16.18 -34.48 1.41
N THR A 99 -15.75 -35.25 0.43
CA THR A 99 -15.92 -34.94 -0.99
C THR A 99 -17.39 -34.76 -1.35
N ILE A 100 -18.26 -35.69 -0.92
CA ILE A 100 -19.71 -35.60 -1.15
C ILE A 100 -20.28 -34.35 -0.46
N ARG A 101 -19.94 -34.10 0.82
CA ARG A 101 -20.38 -32.90 1.56
C ARG A 101 -20.00 -31.62 0.82
N ALA A 102 -18.77 -31.52 0.32
CA ALA A 102 -18.29 -30.34 -0.40
C ALA A 102 -19.01 -30.11 -1.74
N ILE A 103 -19.28 -31.19 -2.51
CA ILE A 103 -20.06 -31.13 -3.75
C ILE A 103 -21.49 -30.64 -3.49
N LEU A 104 -22.12 -31.14 -2.42
CA LEU A 104 -23.48 -30.78 -2.04
C LEU A 104 -23.57 -29.34 -1.55
N ALA A 105 -22.60 -28.88 -0.76
CA ALA A 105 -22.49 -27.48 -0.36
C ALA A 105 -22.40 -26.56 -1.57
N LYS A 106 -21.58 -26.93 -2.58
CA LYS A 106 -21.48 -26.18 -3.85
C LYS A 106 -22.79 -26.22 -4.65
N ALA A 107 -23.52 -27.33 -4.64
CA ALA A 107 -24.80 -27.47 -5.36
C ALA A 107 -25.94 -26.66 -4.74
N ALA A 108 -25.90 -26.46 -3.42
CA ALA A 108 -26.86 -25.67 -2.65
C ALA A 108 -26.65 -24.16 -2.80
N SER A 109 -25.42 -23.70 -3.07
CA SER A 109 -25.11 -22.28 -3.26
C SER A 109 -25.52 -21.74 -4.64
N PRO A 110 -25.79 -20.42 -4.77
CA PRO A 110 -25.85 -19.75 -6.06
C PRO A 110 -24.55 -19.92 -6.85
N ARG A 111 -24.66 -20.12 -8.16
CA ARG A 111 -23.53 -20.38 -9.05
C ARG A 111 -23.50 -19.41 -10.22
N LEU A 112 -22.30 -18.94 -10.52
CA LEU A 112 -21.99 -18.05 -11.63
C LEU A 112 -21.25 -18.85 -12.70
N ALA A 113 -21.54 -18.57 -13.98
CA ALA A 113 -20.69 -19.04 -15.06
C ALA A 113 -19.49 -18.11 -15.16
N CYS A 114 -18.31 -18.67 -14.94
CA CYS A 114 -17.07 -17.93 -14.88
C CYS A 114 -16.12 -18.37 -16.00
N ALA A 115 -15.31 -17.45 -16.50
CA ALA A 115 -14.21 -17.73 -17.42
C ALA A 115 -12.97 -16.99 -16.96
N VAL A 116 -11.90 -17.74 -16.72
CA VAL A 116 -10.60 -17.19 -16.33
C VAL A 116 -9.63 -17.36 -17.49
N SER A 117 -8.95 -16.28 -17.86
CA SER A 117 -7.96 -16.29 -18.93
C SER A 117 -6.81 -15.36 -18.59
N TYR A 118 -5.64 -15.67 -19.13
CA TYR A 118 -4.47 -14.83 -18.97
C TYR A 118 -3.78 -14.64 -20.33
N ARG A 119 -3.17 -13.46 -20.53
CA ARG A 119 -2.50 -13.06 -21.77
C ARG A 119 -1.23 -12.33 -21.43
N LEU A 120 -0.18 -12.61 -22.20
CA LEU A 120 1.10 -11.93 -22.12
C LEU A 120 1.45 -11.36 -23.49
N ALA A 121 1.93 -10.13 -23.50
CA ALA A 121 2.38 -9.40 -24.67
C ALA A 121 3.79 -8.86 -24.43
N THR A 122 4.54 -8.72 -25.52
CA THR A 122 5.84 -8.03 -25.58
C THR A 122 5.79 -7.11 -26.79
N SER A 123 6.41 -5.93 -26.71
CA SER A 123 6.62 -5.05 -27.85
C SER A 123 7.89 -5.38 -28.66
N ARG A 124 8.75 -6.30 -28.18
CA ARG A 124 9.96 -6.79 -28.86
C ARG A 124 9.91 -8.29 -29.16
N PRO A 125 9.35 -8.71 -30.31
CA PRO A 125 9.16 -10.11 -30.62
C PRO A 125 10.41 -10.77 -31.23
N ASP A 126 11.45 -10.99 -30.42
CA ASP A 126 12.63 -11.77 -30.83
C ASP A 126 12.47 -13.25 -30.45
N GLY A 127 13.24 -14.15 -31.07
CA GLY A 127 13.23 -15.59 -30.76
C GLY A 127 13.38 -15.91 -29.26
N PRO A 128 14.44 -15.42 -28.59
CA PRO A 128 14.62 -15.57 -27.15
C PRO A 128 13.50 -14.90 -26.32
N ALA A 129 12.98 -13.76 -26.77
CA ALA A 129 11.87 -13.07 -26.11
C ALA A 129 10.57 -13.90 -26.15
N ALA A 130 10.33 -14.61 -27.26
CA ALA A 130 9.18 -15.50 -27.40
C ALA A 130 9.25 -16.70 -26.44
N GLU A 131 10.44 -17.24 -26.19
CA GLU A 131 10.66 -18.32 -25.22
C GLU A 131 10.49 -17.84 -23.78
N ARG A 132 11.10 -16.70 -23.41
CA ARG A 132 10.88 -16.04 -22.11
C ARG A 132 9.39 -15.80 -21.85
N LEU A 133 8.67 -15.26 -22.84
CA LEU A 133 7.23 -15.02 -22.74
C LEU A 133 6.43 -16.32 -22.52
N ARG A 134 6.84 -17.45 -23.12
CA ARG A 134 6.22 -18.76 -22.87
C ARG A 134 6.51 -19.28 -21.47
N GLY A 135 7.72 -19.09 -20.96
CA GLY A 135 8.11 -19.39 -19.58
C GLY A 135 7.28 -18.60 -18.57
N ARG A 136 7.18 -17.28 -18.74
CA ARG A 136 6.31 -16.42 -17.91
C ARG A 136 4.84 -16.83 -17.99
N ALA A 137 4.35 -17.18 -19.17
CA ALA A 137 3.00 -17.72 -19.37
C ALA A 137 2.76 -19.08 -18.70
N HIS A 138 3.82 -19.84 -18.44
CA HIS A 138 3.77 -21.05 -17.62
C HIS A 138 3.71 -20.67 -16.13
N GLY A 139 4.57 -19.77 -15.65
CA GLY A 139 4.54 -19.27 -14.27
C GLY A 139 3.16 -18.74 -13.85
N VAL A 140 2.55 -17.88 -14.67
CA VAL A 140 1.19 -17.36 -14.44
C VAL A 140 0.14 -18.47 -14.38
N ALA A 141 0.26 -19.50 -15.23
CA ALA A 141 -0.68 -20.62 -15.20
C ALA A 141 -0.48 -21.52 -13.97
N SER A 142 0.77 -21.74 -13.57
CA SER A 142 1.13 -22.56 -12.42
C SER A 142 0.72 -21.91 -11.10
N ALA A 143 0.67 -20.58 -11.02
CA ALA A 143 0.13 -19.87 -9.86
C ALA A 143 -1.32 -20.27 -9.52
N PHE A 144 -2.13 -20.65 -10.52
CA PHE A 144 -3.49 -21.11 -10.28
C PHE A 144 -3.57 -22.51 -9.63
N ALA A 145 -2.45 -23.20 -9.45
CA ALA A 145 -2.40 -24.44 -8.69
C ALA A 145 -2.78 -24.22 -7.21
N ALA A 146 -2.61 -23.00 -6.67
CA ALA A 146 -3.03 -22.63 -5.32
C ALA A 146 -4.52 -22.92 -5.07
N PHE A 147 -5.38 -22.80 -6.09
CA PHE A 147 -6.82 -23.03 -6.01
C PHE A 147 -7.25 -24.50 -6.08
N THR A 148 -6.28 -25.43 -6.15
CA THR A 148 -6.53 -26.87 -6.19
C THR A 148 -7.16 -27.32 -4.87
N SER A 149 -8.30 -28.01 -4.97
CA SER A 149 -8.87 -28.81 -3.89
C SER A 149 -8.51 -30.28 -4.09
N GLY A 150 -8.73 -31.12 -3.08
CA GLY A 150 -8.63 -32.58 -3.23
C GLY A 150 -9.56 -33.15 -4.32
N THR A 151 -10.54 -32.37 -4.79
CA THR A 151 -11.55 -32.83 -5.76
C THR A 151 -11.40 -32.22 -7.15
N ASN A 152 -10.86 -31.00 -7.28
CA ASN A 152 -10.77 -30.28 -8.56
C ASN A 152 -9.60 -29.30 -8.58
N HIS A 153 -9.11 -28.99 -9.79
CA HIS A 153 -8.05 -28.01 -10.02
C HIS A 153 -8.28 -27.26 -11.33
N LEU A 154 -7.55 -26.16 -11.51
CA LEU A 154 -7.55 -25.40 -12.75
C LEU A 154 -6.45 -25.89 -13.69
N ARG A 155 -6.86 -26.41 -14.86
CA ARG A 155 -5.96 -26.82 -15.93
C ARG A 155 -5.85 -25.71 -16.98
N ARG A 156 -4.62 -25.45 -17.40
CA ARG A 156 -4.33 -24.57 -18.54
C ARG A 156 -4.80 -25.21 -19.85
N ARG A 157 -5.54 -24.45 -20.65
CA ARG A 157 -5.88 -24.77 -22.04
C ARG A 157 -5.32 -23.68 -22.95
N ARG A 158 -4.52 -24.07 -23.94
CA ARG A 158 -3.84 -23.12 -24.84
C ARG A 158 -4.86 -22.24 -25.57
N MET A 159 -4.60 -20.94 -25.61
CA MET A 159 -5.39 -19.99 -26.39
C MET A 159 -4.80 -19.89 -27.78
N TRP A 160 -5.54 -20.38 -28.79
CA TRP A 160 -5.17 -20.16 -30.18
C TRP A 160 -5.42 -18.69 -30.54
N ARG A 161 -4.38 -18.02 -31.05
CA ARG A 161 -4.36 -16.58 -31.40
C ARG A 161 -4.92 -15.68 -30.27
N PRO A 162 -4.11 -15.23 -29.31
CA PRO A 162 -4.59 -14.43 -28.17
C PRO A 162 -5.03 -12.99 -28.51
N ARG A 163 -4.52 -12.41 -29.61
CA ARG A 163 -4.76 -11.00 -30.01
C ARG A 163 -6.24 -10.60 -30.12
N PRO A 164 -7.11 -11.32 -30.87
CA PRO A 164 -8.54 -10.98 -30.98
C PRO A 164 -9.26 -10.97 -29.63
N TRP A 165 -8.78 -11.77 -28.69
CA TRP A 165 -9.43 -11.88 -27.39
C TRP A 165 -9.08 -10.76 -26.43
N SER A 166 -8.10 -9.89 -26.74
CA SER A 166 -7.59 -8.87 -25.80
C SER A 166 -8.65 -7.84 -25.41
N GLY A 167 -9.54 -7.45 -26.34
CA GLY A 167 -10.65 -6.52 -26.08
C GLY A 167 -12.03 -7.16 -25.83
N HIS A 168 -12.23 -8.43 -26.20
CA HIS A 168 -13.54 -9.07 -26.07
C HIS A 168 -13.85 -9.53 -24.64
N ARG A 169 -14.99 -9.09 -24.09
CA ARG A 169 -15.53 -9.57 -22.80
C ARG A 169 -16.41 -10.82 -22.95
N TRP A 170 -16.30 -11.52 -24.09
CA TRP A 170 -17.15 -12.66 -24.39
C TRP A 170 -16.93 -13.81 -23.39
N LEU A 171 -18.02 -14.21 -22.76
CA LEU A 171 -18.08 -15.36 -21.87
C LEU A 171 -18.93 -16.44 -22.53
N ALA A 172 -18.26 -17.52 -22.96
CA ALA A 172 -18.87 -18.72 -23.53
C ALA A 172 -19.78 -19.44 -22.50
N ARG A 173 -19.87 -20.77 -22.55
CA ARG A 173 -20.48 -21.52 -21.45
C ARG A 173 -19.80 -21.22 -20.11
N GLY A 174 -18.48 -21.08 -20.04
CA GLY A 174 -17.74 -20.91 -18.78
C GLY A 174 -17.81 -22.15 -17.88
N THR A 175 -17.23 -22.08 -16.68
CA THR A 175 -17.30 -23.09 -15.61
C THR A 175 -18.19 -22.58 -14.48
N LEU A 176 -18.92 -23.47 -13.79
CA LEU A 176 -19.76 -23.04 -12.67
C LEU A 176 -18.95 -22.91 -11.38
N LEU A 177 -18.86 -21.68 -10.88
CA LEU A 177 -18.23 -21.37 -9.60
C LEU A 177 -19.26 -20.78 -8.63
N ARG A 178 -19.16 -21.13 -7.35
CA ARG A 178 -19.90 -20.44 -6.28
C ARG A 178 -19.18 -19.15 -5.89
N ILE A 179 -19.88 -18.27 -5.18
CA ILE A 179 -19.35 -16.95 -4.77
C ILE A 179 -17.98 -17.07 -4.08
N PRO A 180 -17.77 -17.95 -3.07
CA PRO A 180 -16.45 -18.08 -2.44
C PRO A 180 -15.33 -18.57 -3.38
N GLU A 181 -15.64 -19.39 -4.39
CA GLU A 181 -14.65 -19.86 -5.37
C GLU A 181 -14.27 -18.74 -6.34
N LEU A 182 -15.25 -17.94 -6.76
CA LEU A 182 -14.99 -16.77 -7.60
C LEU A 182 -14.24 -15.70 -6.80
N ALA A 183 -14.64 -15.44 -5.56
CA ALA A 183 -13.98 -14.47 -4.68
C ALA A 183 -12.51 -14.81 -4.50
N ALA A 184 -12.17 -16.08 -4.23
CA ALA A 184 -10.78 -16.52 -4.14
C ALA A 184 -9.96 -16.26 -5.42
N LEU A 185 -10.58 -16.36 -6.60
CA LEU A 185 -9.91 -16.15 -7.89
C LEU A 185 -9.85 -14.67 -8.32
N ALA A 186 -10.66 -13.81 -7.71
CA ALA A 186 -10.95 -12.47 -8.19
C ALA A 186 -11.23 -11.47 -7.06
N HIS A 187 -10.42 -11.50 -6.00
CA HIS A 187 -10.40 -10.48 -4.95
C HIS A 187 -9.21 -9.52 -5.15
N LEU A 188 -9.24 -8.41 -4.41
CA LEU A 188 -8.07 -7.54 -4.27
C LEU A 188 -7.08 -8.17 -3.28
N PRO A 189 -5.76 -8.04 -3.51
CA PRO A 189 -4.78 -8.67 -2.64
C PRO A 189 -4.97 -8.27 -1.17
N THR A 190 -5.00 -9.24 -0.26
CA THR A 190 -5.19 -9.03 1.18
C THR A 190 -3.88 -8.99 1.95
N ASP A 191 -2.83 -9.66 1.47
CA ASP A 191 -1.53 -9.73 2.15
C ASP A 191 -0.86 -8.35 2.22
N THR A 192 -0.37 -7.98 3.40
CA THR A 192 0.30 -6.68 3.64
C THR A 192 1.61 -6.56 2.88
N THR A 193 2.34 -7.67 2.69
CA THR A 193 3.66 -7.72 2.05
C THR A 193 3.63 -8.56 0.77
N VAL A 194 3.23 -7.92 -0.33
CA VAL A 194 3.29 -8.53 -1.67
C VAL A 194 4.45 -7.92 -2.46
N PRO A 195 5.45 -8.71 -2.87
CA PRO A 195 6.54 -8.24 -3.72
C PRO A 195 6.01 -7.62 -5.02
N GLY A 196 6.47 -6.41 -5.35
CA GLY A 196 6.09 -5.68 -6.57
C GLY A 196 4.71 -5.01 -6.53
N LEU A 197 3.98 -5.06 -5.40
CA LEU A 197 2.75 -4.31 -5.20
C LEU A 197 3.03 -3.10 -4.29
N GLU A 198 3.09 -1.91 -4.89
CA GLU A 198 3.14 -0.67 -4.13
C GLU A 198 1.78 -0.40 -3.47
N ARG A 199 1.73 -0.47 -2.14
CA ARG A 199 0.56 -0.08 -1.35
C ARG A 199 0.73 1.34 -0.85
N ALA A 200 -0.36 2.10 -0.81
CA ALA A 200 -0.34 3.41 -0.14
C ALA A 200 0.07 3.23 1.32
N GLY A 201 1.09 3.96 1.77
CA GLY A 201 1.72 3.78 3.09
C GLY A 201 0.84 4.16 4.28
N ALA A 202 -0.22 4.96 4.07
CA ALA A 202 -1.19 5.31 5.09
C ALA A 202 -2.61 5.36 4.50
N ARG A 203 -3.61 5.05 5.33
CA ARG A 203 -5.01 5.30 4.99
C ARG A 203 -5.19 6.82 4.86
N ARG A 204 -5.53 7.27 3.66
CA ARG A 204 -5.84 8.69 3.44
C ARG A 204 -7.14 9.04 4.17
N VAL A 205 -7.13 10.14 4.92
CA VAL A 205 -8.27 10.64 5.69
C VAL A 205 -8.63 12.01 5.15
N ALA A 206 -9.91 12.22 4.83
CA ALA A 206 -10.38 13.51 4.39
C ALA A 206 -10.22 14.55 5.53
N PRO A 207 -9.78 15.78 5.23
CA PRO A 207 -9.69 16.84 6.24
C PRO A 207 -11.07 17.12 6.85
N THR A 208 -11.12 17.33 8.17
CA THR A 208 -12.35 17.70 8.86
C THR A 208 -12.77 19.12 8.47
N PRO A 209 -14.06 19.50 8.60
CA PRO A 209 -14.52 20.87 8.33
C PRO A 209 -13.81 21.95 9.16
N ALA A 210 -13.21 21.58 10.30
CA ALA A 210 -12.45 22.47 11.17
C ALA A 210 -11.08 22.86 10.58
N VAL A 211 -10.52 22.07 9.65
CA VAL A 211 -9.25 22.41 9.01
C VAL A 211 -9.49 23.60 8.05
N PRO A 212 -8.72 24.69 8.13
CA PRO A 212 -8.88 25.84 7.25
C PRO A 212 -8.73 25.47 5.77
N ALA A 213 -9.49 26.15 4.91
CA ALA A 213 -9.48 25.98 3.45
C ALA A 213 -9.01 27.27 2.74
N GLY A 214 -8.20 28.07 3.42
CA GLY A 214 -7.83 29.43 3.03
C GLY A 214 -8.45 30.49 3.93
N GLY A 215 -8.27 31.76 3.55
CA GLY A 215 -8.76 32.93 4.29
C GLY A 215 -7.65 33.71 5.00
N ALA A 216 -8.02 34.84 5.58
CA ALA A 216 -7.10 35.71 6.32
C ALA A 216 -6.42 34.94 7.47
N ASN A 217 -5.14 35.23 7.71
CA ASN A 217 -4.32 34.57 8.75
C ASN A 217 -4.16 33.05 8.55
N THR A 218 -4.08 32.58 7.30
CA THR A 218 -3.75 31.18 6.98
C THR A 218 -2.68 31.11 5.91
N ARG A 219 -1.96 29.99 5.86
CA ARG A 219 -1.01 29.63 4.80
C ARG A 219 -1.49 28.39 4.07
N LEU A 220 -1.71 28.48 2.77
CA LEU A 220 -2.11 27.36 1.91
C LEU A 220 -0.98 26.33 1.84
N LEU A 221 -1.31 25.07 2.17
CA LEU A 221 -0.40 23.93 2.07
C LEU A 221 -0.56 23.18 0.73
N GLY A 222 -1.79 23.10 0.23
CA GLY A 222 -2.14 22.39 -1.00
C GLY A 222 -3.57 21.89 -0.99
N ASP A 223 -3.90 20.92 -1.86
CA ASP A 223 -5.23 20.34 -1.96
C ASP A 223 -5.32 18.97 -1.26
N ALA A 224 -6.50 18.68 -0.70
CA ALA A 224 -6.81 17.39 -0.11
C ALA A 224 -6.83 16.28 -1.17
N ASP A 225 -6.08 15.21 -0.95
CA ASP A 225 -6.02 14.03 -1.82
C ASP A 225 -7.07 12.95 -1.47
N ALA A 226 -7.86 13.20 -0.42
CA ALA A 226 -8.93 12.34 0.07
C ALA A 226 -10.23 13.10 0.33
N GLY A 227 -11.34 12.50 -0.06
CA GLY A 227 -12.66 13.11 0.01
C GLY A 227 -12.97 13.99 -1.20
N ALA A 228 -13.81 15.00 -1.01
CA ALA A 228 -14.06 16.01 -2.03
C ALA A 228 -12.82 16.92 -2.16
N PRO A 229 -12.34 17.23 -3.38
CA PRO A 229 -11.23 18.15 -3.58
C PRO A 229 -11.50 19.49 -2.90
N ARG A 230 -10.61 19.88 -1.99
CA ARG A 230 -10.65 21.19 -1.35
C ARG A 230 -9.24 21.61 -0.91
N PRO A 231 -8.96 22.93 -0.87
CA PRO A 231 -7.72 23.43 -0.32
C PRO A 231 -7.60 23.13 1.17
N VAL A 232 -6.36 23.00 1.62
CA VAL A 232 -5.96 22.78 3.00
C VAL A 232 -4.93 23.84 3.38
N SER A 233 -5.23 24.60 4.43
CA SER A 233 -4.37 25.66 4.93
C SER A 233 -4.02 25.45 6.40
N LEU A 234 -2.83 25.92 6.77
CA LEU A 234 -2.35 25.99 8.14
C LEU A 234 -2.65 27.40 8.69
N GLY A 235 -3.40 27.49 9.78
CA GLY A 235 -3.63 28.78 10.42
C GLY A 235 -2.38 29.34 11.10
N VAL A 236 -2.23 30.66 11.07
CA VAL A 236 -1.10 31.36 11.67
C VAL A 236 -1.08 31.19 13.19
N ALA A 237 -2.25 31.10 13.83
CA ALA A 237 -2.38 30.86 15.26
C ALA A 237 -1.87 29.46 15.66
N GLU A 238 -2.27 28.43 14.92
CA GLU A 238 -1.84 27.04 15.12
C GLU A 238 -0.34 26.88 14.89
N SER A 239 0.22 27.65 13.96
CA SER A 239 1.66 27.62 13.66
C SER A 239 2.54 28.09 14.83
N ARG A 240 1.97 28.74 15.85
CA ARG A 240 2.66 29.06 17.09
C ARG A 240 3.01 27.82 17.91
N GLN A 241 2.41 26.67 17.59
CA GLN A 241 2.72 25.36 18.17
C GLN A 241 3.89 24.66 17.45
N HIS A 242 4.63 25.40 16.60
CA HIS A 242 5.69 24.92 15.72
C HIS A 242 5.20 23.98 14.62
N THR A 243 5.94 23.95 13.51
CA THR A 243 5.64 23.09 12.36
C THR A 243 6.88 22.29 12.01
N HIS A 244 6.76 20.97 11.99
CA HIS A 244 7.87 20.07 11.66
C HIS A 244 7.63 19.42 10.30
N VAL A 245 8.50 19.70 9.34
CA VAL A 245 8.44 19.16 7.97
C VAL A 245 9.53 18.12 7.78
N ILE A 246 9.14 16.84 7.68
CA ILE A 246 10.05 15.70 7.50
C ILE A 246 9.90 15.16 6.08
N GLY A 247 11.03 14.92 5.41
CA GLY A 247 11.05 14.30 4.09
C GLY A 247 12.46 14.02 3.61
N LYS A 248 12.61 12.96 2.80
CA LYS A 248 13.88 12.60 2.13
C LYS A 248 14.32 13.69 1.15
N THR A 249 15.60 13.71 0.78
CA THR A 249 16.08 14.61 -0.27
C THR A 249 15.25 14.45 -1.55
N GLY A 250 14.88 15.57 -2.19
CA GLY A 250 14.03 15.59 -3.38
C GLY A 250 12.54 15.34 -3.13
N SER A 251 12.06 15.35 -1.88
CA SER A 251 10.62 15.23 -1.56
C SER A 251 9.83 16.54 -1.68
N GLY A 252 10.48 17.66 -2.00
CA GLY A 252 9.83 18.97 -2.12
C GLY A 252 9.78 19.80 -0.83
N LYS A 253 10.51 19.41 0.23
CA LYS A 253 10.56 20.16 1.50
C LYS A 253 10.95 21.63 1.32
N SER A 254 12.05 21.92 0.61
CA SER A 254 12.49 23.30 0.38
C SER A 254 11.44 24.08 -0.42
N THR A 255 10.81 23.46 -1.41
CA THR A 255 9.72 24.05 -2.19
C THR A 255 8.50 24.40 -1.32
N LEU A 256 8.11 23.51 -0.40
CA LEU A 256 7.04 23.79 0.55
C LEU A 256 7.40 25.00 1.43
N LEU A 257 8.59 25.01 2.02
CA LEU A 257 9.04 26.11 2.88
C LEU A 257 9.11 27.44 2.13
N ALA A 258 9.65 27.45 0.91
CA ALA A 258 9.70 28.65 0.06
C ALA A 258 8.30 29.23 -0.18
N ASN A 259 7.33 28.38 -0.52
CA ASN A 259 5.94 28.82 -0.73
C ASN A 259 5.31 29.39 0.54
N LEU A 260 5.60 28.84 1.72
CA LEU A 260 5.09 29.39 2.98
C LEU A 260 5.70 30.76 3.29
N ILE A 261 7.00 30.94 3.01
CA ILE A 261 7.71 32.21 3.19
C ILE A 261 7.16 33.28 2.24
N LEU A 262 6.92 32.93 0.97
CA LEU A 262 6.36 33.85 -0.02
C LEU A 262 4.95 34.29 0.36
N GLN A 263 4.10 33.37 0.83
CA GLN A 263 2.76 33.71 1.33
C GLN A 263 2.81 34.64 2.56
N ASP A 264 3.78 34.44 3.45
CA ASP A 264 3.99 35.35 4.58
C ASP A 264 4.41 36.74 4.10
N ALA A 265 5.34 36.83 3.13
CA ALA A 265 5.77 38.09 2.56
C ALA A 265 4.62 38.85 1.84
N GLU A 266 3.80 38.14 1.06
CA GLU A 266 2.62 38.68 0.40
C GLU A 266 1.58 39.22 1.39
N ASP A 267 1.36 38.51 2.51
CA ASP A 267 0.48 38.93 3.59
C ASP A 267 1.11 39.98 4.53
N GLY A 268 2.30 40.49 4.20
CA GLY A 268 3.02 41.49 4.98
C GLY A 268 3.63 40.99 6.29
N ARG A 269 3.66 39.67 6.51
CA ARG A 269 4.25 39.00 7.67
C ARG A 269 5.76 38.84 7.49
N SER A 270 6.51 38.93 8.58
CA SER A 270 7.98 38.76 8.58
C SER A 270 8.37 37.29 8.72
N ALA A 271 9.43 36.88 8.02
CA ALA A 271 10.05 35.57 8.17
C ALA A 271 11.56 35.70 8.44
N LEU A 272 12.10 34.84 9.30
CA LEU A 272 13.54 34.63 9.48
C LEU A 272 13.88 33.26 8.91
N VAL A 273 14.77 33.22 7.92
CA VAL A 273 15.18 32.00 7.24
C VAL A 273 16.65 31.74 7.57
N ILE A 274 16.93 30.55 8.10
CA ILE A 274 18.30 30.09 8.35
C ILE A 274 18.51 28.87 7.47
N ASP A 275 19.34 29.02 6.43
CA ASP A 275 19.65 27.96 5.48
C ASP A 275 21.16 27.81 5.31
N PRO A 276 21.76 26.72 5.81
CA PRO A 276 23.21 26.50 5.70
C PRO A 276 23.68 26.18 4.27
N ARG A 277 22.78 25.89 3.33
CA ARG A 277 23.13 25.58 1.93
C ARG A 277 22.92 26.76 0.97
N GLY A 278 22.08 27.71 1.35
CA GLY A 278 21.71 28.88 0.56
C GLY A 278 20.74 28.59 -0.60
N ASP A 279 20.37 27.34 -0.88
CA ASP A 279 19.48 26.99 -1.99
C ASP A 279 18.04 27.46 -1.75
N LEU A 280 17.55 27.37 -0.52
CA LEU A 280 16.23 27.89 -0.15
C LEU A 280 16.22 29.42 -0.17
N VAL A 281 17.27 30.07 0.34
CA VAL A 281 17.36 31.54 0.39
C VAL A 281 17.40 32.11 -1.02
N THR A 282 18.24 31.55 -1.90
CA THR A 282 18.31 31.95 -3.31
C THR A 282 16.95 31.81 -4.00
N ASP A 283 16.25 30.70 -3.75
CA ASP A 283 14.94 30.45 -4.36
C ASP A 283 13.86 31.43 -3.89
N VAL A 284 13.88 31.80 -2.61
CA VAL A 284 12.96 32.80 -2.05
C VAL A 284 13.27 34.19 -2.61
N LEU A 285 14.53 34.61 -2.60
CA LEU A 285 14.95 35.93 -3.09
C LEU A 285 14.57 36.14 -4.56
N ALA A 286 14.69 35.10 -5.39
CA ALA A 286 14.32 35.15 -6.80
C ALA A 286 12.80 35.33 -7.05
N ARG A 287 11.95 35.11 -6.04
CA ARG A 287 10.49 35.11 -6.15
C ARG A 287 9.80 36.13 -5.25
N LEU A 288 10.53 36.79 -4.36
CA LEU A 288 9.96 37.81 -3.50
C LEU A 288 9.41 38.97 -4.35
N PRO A 289 8.29 39.59 -3.93
CA PRO A 289 7.79 40.79 -4.59
C PRO A 289 8.85 41.90 -4.55
N GLU A 290 8.98 42.66 -5.63
CA GLU A 290 9.96 43.77 -5.72
C GLU A 290 9.73 44.81 -4.60
N ALA A 291 8.47 45.04 -4.22
CA ALA A 291 8.11 45.91 -3.09
C ALA A 291 8.65 45.44 -1.72
N ALA A 292 9.10 44.19 -1.61
CA ALA A 292 9.74 43.67 -0.40
C ALA A 292 11.25 43.94 -0.34
N ALA A 293 11.89 44.35 -1.45
CA ALA A 293 13.35 44.47 -1.54
C ALA A 293 13.94 45.36 -0.43
N ASP A 294 13.35 46.53 -0.18
CA ASP A 294 13.80 47.46 0.87
C ASP A 294 13.65 46.92 2.31
N ARG A 295 12.92 45.81 2.48
CA ARG A 295 12.64 45.17 3.76
C ARG A 295 13.41 43.87 3.95
N VAL A 296 14.24 43.47 2.99
CA VAL A 296 15.05 42.26 3.05
C VAL A 296 16.42 42.58 3.63
N VAL A 297 16.82 41.81 4.63
CA VAL A 297 18.19 41.83 5.17
C VAL A 297 18.80 40.46 4.94
N LEU A 298 19.85 40.40 4.12
CA LEU A 298 20.58 39.17 3.81
C LEU A 298 21.90 39.14 4.58
N PHE A 299 22.07 38.12 5.42
CA PHE A 299 23.35 37.80 6.03
C PHE A 299 23.99 36.65 5.25
N ASP A 300 24.90 36.99 4.36
CA ASP A 300 25.67 36.04 3.57
C ASP A 300 27.17 36.22 3.89
N PRO A 301 27.84 35.23 4.51
CA PRO A 301 29.27 35.32 4.83
C PRO A 301 30.17 35.27 3.59
N ASP A 302 29.66 34.82 2.44
CA ASP A 302 30.40 34.75 1.18
C ASP A 302 30.24 36.04 0.34
N ASP A 303 29.35 36.95 0.74
CA ASP A 303 29.17 38.24 0.08
C ASP A 303 30.30 39.21 0.45
N ASN A 304 30.86 39.87 -0.57
CA ASN A 304 31.91 40.87 -0.42
C ASN A 304 31.35 42.27 -0.15
N ALA A 305 30.02 42.46 -0.23
CA ALA A 305 29.37 43.70 0.15
C ALA A 305 29.50 43.95 1.67
N PRO A 306 29.41 45.21 2.14
CA PRO A 306 29.37 45.50 3.56
C PRO A 306 28.22 44.72 4.23
N PRO A 307 28.50 43.84 5.20
CA PRO A 307 27.47 42.99 5.78
C PRO A 307 26.48 43.84 6.59
N PRO A 308 25.22 43.38 6.74
CA PRO A 308 24.29 44.04 7.63
C PRO A 308 24.84 44.10 9.06
N ARG A 309 24.64 45.24 9.72
CA ARG A 309 25.15 45.46 11.07
C ARG A 309 24.19 44.85 12.09
N LEU A 310 24.65 43.84 12.82
CA LEU A 310 23.96 43.29 13.98
C LEU A 310 24.84 43.52 15.22
N ASN A 311 24.40 44.41 16.12
CA ASN A 311 25.06 44.58 17.40
C ASN A 311 24.37 43.73 18.47
N LEU A 312 24.98 42.61 18.83
CA LEU A 312 24.47 41.69 19.86
C LEU A 312 24.42 42.33 21.25
N LEU A 313 25.19 43.39 21.49
CA LEU A 313 25.23 44.12 22.77
C LEU A 313 24.23 45.28 22.82
N GLN A 314 23.49 45.51 21.73
CA GLN A 314 22.48 46.56 21.68
C GLN A 314 21.18 46.05 22.30
N GLY A 315 20.83 46.60 23.46
CA GLY A 315 19.60 46.27 24.17
C GLY A 315 19.27 47.29 25.26
N PRO A 316 18.03 47.30 25.77
CA PRO A 316 17.62 48.21 26.83
C PRO A 316 18.29 47.90 28.19
N ASP A 317 18.77 46.67 28.37
CA ASP A 317 19.44 46.18 29.58
C ASP A 317 20.82 45.59 29.24
N PRO A 318 21.92 46.33 29.49
CA PRO A 318 23.27 45.87 29.19
C PRO A 318 23.70 44.62 29.97
N GLU A 319 23.20 44.42 31.19
CA GLU A 319 23.58 43.30 32.06
C GLU A 319 22.92 42.02 31.56
N PHE A 320 21.61 42.07 31.30
CA PHE A 320 20.88 40.96 30.68
C PHE A 320 21.44 40.59 29.30
N THR A 321 21.80 41.59 28.50
CA THR A 321 22.36 41.37 27.15
C THR A 321 23.73 40.70 27.23
N SER A 322 24.59 41.14 28.15
CA SER A 322 25.91 40.55 28.39
C SER A 322 25.78 39.11 28.89
N ASP A 323 24.92 38.86 29.88
CA ASP A 323 24.67 37.52 30.43
C ASP A 323 24.10 36.57 29.39
N SER A 324 23.17 37.04 28.55
CA SER A 324 22.60 36.26 27.46
C SER A 324 23.67 35.87 26.43
N ALA A 325 24.51 36.82 26.03
CA ALA A 325 25.62 36.57 25.11
C ALA A 325 26.60 35.54 25.71
N THR A 326 27.09 35.77 26.93
CA THR A 326 27.99 34.85 27.62
C THR A 326 27.36 33.46 27.82
N GLY A 327 26.06 33.40 28.12
CA GLY A 327 25.30 32.15 28.24
C GLY A 327 25.25 31.35 26.94
N ILE A 328 25.01 32.02 25.80
CA ILE A 328 25.04 31.41 24.47
C ILE A 328 26.44 30.85 24.18
N PHE A 329 27.49 31.65 24.36
CA PHE A 329 28.86 31.22 24.13
C PHE A 329 29.23 30.04 25.02
N ARG A 330 28.86 30.07 26.31
CA ARG A 330 29.12 28.97 27.25
C ARG A 330 28.44 27.69 26.80
N ARG A 331 27.22 27.77 26.25
CA ARG A 331 26.49 26.59 25.79
C ARG A 331 27.05 26.01 24.49
N ILE A 332 27.44 26.86 23.54
CA ILE A 332 28.01 26.44 22.25
C ILE A 332 29.43 25.89 22.44
N TYR A 333 30.27 26.56 23.25
CA TYR A 333 31.70 26.26 23.41
C TYR A 333 32.02 25.62 24.77
N ALA A 334 31.05 24.97 25.42
CA ALA A 334 31.21 24.36 26.75
C ALA A 334 32.43 23.44 26.88
N HIS A 335 32.84 22.82 25.78
CA HIS A 335 33.95 21.87 25.67
C HIS A 335 35.33 22.53 25.44
N TRP A 336 35.36 23.81 25.05
CA TRP A 336 36.60 24.59 24.87
C TRP A 336 36.87 25.55 26.02
N TRP A 337 35.90 25.73 26.92
CA TRP A 337 36.11 26.43 28.17
C TRP A 337 36.90 25.51 29.10
N GLY A 338 38.20 25.77 29.26
CA GLY A 338 39.05 25.03 30.20
C GLY A 338 38.52 25.07 31.65
N PRO A 339 39.06 24.25 32.57
CA PRO A 339 38.65 24.29 33.96
C PRO A 339 38.81 25.73 34.47
N ALA A 340 37.73 26.30 35.02
CA ALA A 340 37.78 27.65 35.60
C ALA A 340 39.01 27.77 36.51
N PRO A 341 39.78 28.87 36.48
CA PRO A 341 40.86 29.06 37.43
C PRO A 341 40.24 29.11 38.83
N THR A 342 40.26 27.98 39.53
CA THR A 342 39.92 27.92 40.94
C THR A 342 40.92 28.82 41.65
N THR A 343 40.44 29.97 42.10
CA THR A 343 41.15 30.87 42.99
C THR A 343 41.40 30.11 44.30
N SER A 344 42.55 29.45 44.42
CA SER A 344 43.01 28.88 45.68
C SER A 344 43.56 30.01 46.56
N CYS A 345 42.66 30.79 47.16
CA CYS A 345 43.04 31.57 48.33
C CYS A 345 43.22 30.60 49.50
N ALA A 346 44.47 30.51 49.97
CA ALA A 346 44.92 29.67 51.05
C ALA A 346 44.04 29.79 52.30
N ARG A 347 43.64 28.65 52.86
CA ARG A 347 43.12 28.53 54.23
C ARG A 347 44.28 28.06 55.12
N PRO A 348 44.62 28.74 56.22
CA PRO A 348 45.73 28.32 57.09
C PRO A 348 45.38 27.02 57.84
N PRO A 349 46.38 26.19 58.21
CA PRO A 349 46.13 24.89 58.83
C PRO A 349 45.60 25.04 60.27
N SER A 350 44.56 24.29 60.60
CA SER A 350 44.02 24.16 61.97
C SER A 350 44.92 23.27 62.84
N PRO A 351 45.06 23.54 64.15
CA PRO A 351 46.00 22.83 65.02
C PRO A 351 45.53 21.42 65.37
N SER A 352 46.50 20.51 65.46
CA SER A 352 46.35 19.08 65.75
C SER A 352 45.93 18.80 67.20
N PRO A 353 44.99 17.87 67.47
CA PRO A 353 44.75 17.39 68.82
C PRO A 353 45.65 16.20 69.16
N ALA A 354 46.43 16.38 70.22
CA ALA A 354 47.27 15.37 70.84
C ALA A 354 46.50 14.09 71.22
N ARG A 355 47.05 12.92 70.86
CA ARG A 355 46.66 11.63 71.45
C ARG A 355 47.82 11.06 72.27
N ARG A 356 47.54 10.87 73.55
CA ARG A 356 48.39 10.29 74.57
C ARG A 356 48.66 8.80 74.32
N ILE A 357 49.88 8.39 74.63
CA ILE A 357 50.36 7.02 74.79
C ILE A 357 49.72 6.39 76.05
N PRO A 358 49.46 5.08 76.03
CA PRO A 358 49.94 4.26 77.15
C PRO A 358 50.56 2.92 76.71
N ARG A 359 51.75 2.67 77.30
CA ARG A 359 52.55 1.45 77.49
C ARG A 359 52.66 0.41 76.39
#